data_AF-A0A9E2U8L6-F1
#
_entry.id   AF-A0A9E2U8L6-F1
#
_cell.length_a   1.000
_cell.length_b   1.000
_cell.length_c   1.000
_cell.angle_alpha   90.00
_cell.angle_beta   90.00
_cell.angle_gamma   90.00
#
_symmetry.space_group_name_H-M   'P 1'
#
loop_
_entity.id
_entity.type
_entity.pdbx_description
1 polymer ?
#
loop_
_entity_poly.entity_id
_entity_poly.type
_entity_poly.pdbx_seq_one_letter_code
_entity_poly.pdbx_strand_id
1 'polypeptide(L)' 'TPRAEADLIVTEHGIAELRGRTLAERARAMIQVADPAFRAELARASERLV' A
#
# COMPACT_ATOMS: atom_id res chain seq x y z
N THR A 1 -11.69 -10.00 1.68
CA THR A 1 -12.24 -8.85 0.91
C THR A 1 -11.53 -8.75 -0.41
N PRO A 2 -12.23 -8.72 -1.56
CA PRO A 2 -11.64 -8.43 -2.86
C PRO A 2 -10.84 -7.13 -2.85
N ARG A 3 -9.75 -7.05 -3.62
CA ARG A 3 -8.90 -5.85 -3.65
C ARG A 3 -9.66 -4.57 -3.99
N ALA A 4 -10.68 -4.66 -4.85
CA ALA A 4 -11.46 -3.53 -5.32
C ALA A 4 -12.41 -2.97 -4.25
N GLU A 5 -12.75 -3.76 -3.22
CA GLU A 5 -13.64 -3.37 -2.12
C GLU A 5 -12.87 -2.85 -0.90
N ALA A 6 -11.53 -2.95 -0.90
CA ALA A 6 -10.71 -2.41 0.18
C ALA A 6 -10.52 -0.90 -0.03
N ASP A 7 -11.19 -0.11 0.83
CA ASP A 7 -11.13 1.35 0.86
C ASP A 7 -10.01 1.88 1.77
N LEU A 8 -9.81 1.27 2.95
CA LEU A 8 -8.87 1.73 3.97
C LEU A 8 -8.12 0.54 4.55
N ILE A 9 -6.81 0.71 4.76
CA ILE A 9 -5.96 -0.19 5.53
C ILE A 9 -5.37 0.58 6.70
N VAL A 10 -5.48 0.04 7.91
CA VAL A 10 -5.03 0.67 9.15
C VAL A 10 -3.95 -0.21 9.78
N THR A 11 -2.87 0.42 10.20
CA THR A 11 -1.77 -0.20 10.98
C THR A 11 -1.43 0.71 12.16
N GLU A 12 -0.55 0.25 13.03
CA GLU A 12 0.07 1.07 14.08
C GLU A 12 0.89 2.24 13.53
N HIS A 13 1.23 2.22 12.24
CA HIS A 13 2.01 3.26 11.56
C HIS A 13 1.17 4.25 10.76
N GLY A 14 -0.15 4.08 10.69
CA GLY A 14 -1.05 5.03 10.05
C GLY A 14 -2.18 4.40 9.24
N ILE A 15 -2.72 5.18 8.29
CA ILE A 15 -3.88 4.82 7.48
C ILE A 15 -3.55 4.99 6.00
N ALA A 16 -3.77 3.94 5.21
CA ALA A 16 -3.69 3.96 3.76
C ALA A 16 -5.10 3.92 3.16
N GLU A 17 -5.53 5.04 2.59
CA GLU A 17 -6.73 5.11 1.74
C GLU A 17 -6.43 4.55 0.36
N LEU A 18 -7.30 3.73 -0.21
CA LEU A 18 -7.06 2.99 -1.44
C LEU A 18 -8.17 3.17 -2.48
N ARG A 19 -9.28 3.80 -2.10
CA ARG A 19 -10.42 4.07 -3.00
C ARG A 19 -9.98 4.97 -4.15
N GLY A 20 -10.32 4.58 -5.38
CA GLY A 20 -9.99 5.33 -6.60
C GLY A 20 -8.51 5.33 -7.00
N ARG A 21 -7.63 4.65 -6.25
CA ARG A 21 -6.19 4.59 -6.54
C ARG A 21 -5.86 3.48 -7.52
N THR A 22 -4.95 3.76 -8.45
CA THR A 22 -4.32 2.76 -9.34
C THR A 22 -3.53 1.73 -8.55
N LEU A 23 -3.15 0.61 -9.18
CA LEU A 23 -2.37 -0.43 -8.50
C LEU A 23 -1.04 0.10 -7.94
N ALA A 24 -0.36 0.96 -8.70
CA ALA A 24 0.89 1.61 -8.28
C ALA A 24 0.68 2.54 -7.08
N GLU A 25 -0.36 3.37 -7.10
CA GLU A 25 -0.69 4.28 -6.00
C GLU A 25 -1.11 3.52 -4.74
N ARG A 26 -1.86 2.43 -4.88
CA ARG A 26 -2.23 1.55 -3.77
C ARG A 26 -1.00 0.93 -3.12
N ALA A 27 -0.07 0.42 -3.92
CA ALA A 27 1.18 -0.13 -3.41
C ALA A 27 1.97 0.92 -2.63
N ARG A 28 2.18 2.11 -3.19
CA ARG A 28 2.86 3.22 -2.51
C ARG A 28 2.18 3.59 -1.19
N ALA A 29 0.85 3.69 -1.18
CA ALA A 29 0.08 4.01 0.01
C ALA A 29 0.24 2.96 1.13
N MET A 30 0.13 1.68 0.78
CA MET A 30 0.29 0.59 1.74
C MET A 30 1.72 0.51 2.28
N ILE A 31 2.73 0.76 1.44
CA ILE A 31 4.15 0.79 1.86
C ILE A 31 4.39 1.90 2.89
N GLN A 32 3.74 3.06 2.76
CA GLN A 32 3.91 4.16 3.72
C GLN A 32 3.38 3.83 5.12
N VAL A 33 2.42 2.92 5.24
CA VAL A 33 1.85 2.49 6.52
C VAL A 33 2.35 1.10 6.95
N ALA A 34 3.28 0.50 6.20
CA ALA A 34 3.95 -0.72 6.60
C ALA A 34 4.99 -0.45 7.70
N ASP A 35 5.37 -1.50 8.44
CA ASP A 35 6.48 -1.44 9.39
C ASP A 35 7.77 -0.95 8.67
N PRO A 36 8.48 0.04 9.24
CA PRO A 36 9.68 0.63 8.65
C PRO A 36 10.73 -0.39 8.18
N ALA A 37 10.87 -1.53 8.86
CA ALA A 37 11.84 -2.56 8.52
C ALA A 37 11.61 -3.18 7.13
N PHE A 38 10.36 -3.20 6.65
CA PHE A 38 9.99 -3.85 5.39
C PHE A 38 9.78 -2.88 4.22
N ARG A 39 9.71 -1.57 4.47
CA ARG A 39 9.36 -0.58 3.43
C ARG A 39 10.28 -0.64 2.21
N ALA A 40 11.58 -0.80 2.43
CA ALA A 40 12.56 -0.88 1.35
C ALA A 40 12.39 -2.13 0.47
N GLU A 41 12.07 -3.27 1.08
CA GLU A 41 11.82 -4.52 0.37
C GLU A 41 10.53 -4.43 -0.45
N LEU A 42 9.45 -3.94 0.16
CA LEU A 42 8.16 -3.77 -0.50
C LEU A 42 8.23 -2.76 -1.65
N ALA A 43 8.99 -1.67 -1.49
CA ALA A 43 9.22 -0.68 -2.54
C ALA A 43 9.86 -1.34 -3.77
N ARG A 44 10.94 -2.11 -3.59
CA ARG A 44 11.58 -2.86 -4.68
C ARG A 44 10.63 -3.86 -5.34
N ALA A 45 9.85 -4.59 -4.53
CA ALA A 45 8.87 -5.54 -5.07
C ALA A 45 7.80 -4.86 -5.94
N SER A 46 7.46 -3.61 -5.63
CA SER A 46 6.43 -2.82 -6.31
C SER A 46 6.88 -2.14 -7.60
N GLU A 47 8.17 -2.16 -7.96
CA GLU A 47 8.71 -1.46 -9.14
C GLU A 47 8.07 -1.88 -10.47
N ARG A 48 7.54 -3.11 -10.52
CA ARG A 48 6.86 -3.66 -11.71
C ARG A 48 5.39 -3.23 -11.83
N LEU A 49 4.87 -2.51 -10.83
CA LEU A 49 3.53 -1.95 -10.84
C LEU A 49 3.60 -0.56 -11.51
N VAL A 50 3.73 -0.57 -12.83
CA VAL A 50 3.63 0.62 -13.69
C VAL A 50 2.37 0.53 -14.52
#